data_AF-A0A948VA73-F1
#
_entry.id   AF-A0A948VA73-F1
#
_cell.length_a   1.000
_cell.length_b   1.000
_cell.length_c   1.000
_cell.angle_alpha   90.00
_cell.angle_beta   90.00
_cell.angle_gamma   90.00
#
_symmetry.space_group_name_H-M   'P 1'
#
loop_
_entity.id
_entity.type
_entity.pdbx_description
1 polymer ?
#
loop_
_entity_poly.entity_id
_entity_poly.type
_entity_poly.pdbx_seq_one_letter_code
_entity_poly.pdbx_strand_id
1 'polypeptide(L)' 'MPASTVIPVFQPGQTAASAHSSLKLAVRVMDQARHCAVLWFADIMARGLYRDLGFASIQIYAQKELGFS' A
#
# COMPACT_ATOMS: atom_id res chain seq x y z
N MET A 1 11.01 14.94 -0.42
CA MET A 1 10.01 14.66 0.64
C MET A 1 8.85 13.94 -0.01
N PRO A 2 8.45 12.73 0.40
CA PRO A 2 7.28 12.10 -0.21
C PRO A 2 6.06 12.99 0.09
N ALA A 3 5.32 13.35 -0.95
CA ALA A 3 4.10 14.12 -0.81
C ALA A 3 3.12 13.29 0.02
N SER A 4 2.84 13.73 1.25
CA SER A 4 1.76 13.20 2.09
C SER A 4 0.44 13.41 1.35
N THR A 5 0.09 12.48 0.47
CA THR A 5 -1.16 12.51 -0.26
C THR A 5 -2.22 11.99 0.69
N VAL A 6 -2.90 12.91 1.37
CA VAL A 6 -3.97 12.58 2.31
C VAL A 6 -5.11 11.93 1.54
N ILE A 7 -5.45 10.68 1.87
CA ILE A 7 -6.61 9.99 1.29
C ILE A 7 -7.87 10.67 1.84
N PRO A 8 -8.79 11.15 0.98
CA PRO A 8 -10.02 11.79 1.42
C PRO A 8 -10.87 10.75 2.14
N VAL A 9 -11.30 11.09 3.35
CA VAL A 9 -12.26 10.27 4.11
C VAL A 9 -13.60 10.34 3.39
N PHE A 10 -14.28 9.19 3.28
CA PHE A 10 -15.60 9.13 2.68
C PHE A 10 -16.59 10.05 3.40
N GLN A 11 -17.27 10.92 2.65
CA GLN A 11 -18.34 11.77 3.14
C GLN A 11 -19.56 11.66 2.20
N PRO A 12 -20.71 11.18 2.69
CA PRO A 12 -21.94 11.08 1.90
C PRO A 12 -22.55 12.48 1.64
N GLY A 13 -23.40 12.59 0.62
CA GLY A 13 -24.13 13.84 0.30
C GLY A 13 -23.31 14.91 -0.42
N GLN A 14 -22.10 14.59 -0.88
CA GLN A 14 -21.28 15.49 -1.69
C GLN A 14 -21.87 15.70 -3.09
N THR A 15 -21.51 16.84 -3.70
CA THR A 15 -21.81 17.09 -5.12
C THR A 15 -21.08 16.08 -6.01
N ALA A 16 -21.63 15.80 -7.19
CA ALA A 16 -21.05 14.85 -8.15
C ALA A 16 -19.58 15.17 -8.48
N ALA A 17 -19.23 16.44 -8.65
CA ALA A 17 -17.86 16.88 -8.93
C ALA A 17 -16.88 16.58 -7.77
N SER A 18 -17.31 16.81 -6.53
CA SER A 18 -16.49 16.57 -5.33
C SER A 18 -16.33 15.08 -5.05
N ALA A 19 -17.41 14.31 -5.20
CA ALA A 19 -17.39 12.85 -5.09
C ALA A 19 -16.50 12.21 -6.17
N HIS A 20 -16.61 12.67 -7.43
CA HIS A 20 -15.78 12.18 -8.53
C HIS A 20 -14.29 12.48 -8.32
N SER A 21 -13.97 13.70 -7.88
CA SER A 21 -12.58 14.09 -7.57
C SER A 21 -11.99 13.27 -6.43
N SER A 22 -12.75 13.07 -5.35
CA SER A 22 -12.36 12.26 -4.20
C SER A 22 -12.13 10.80 -4.60
N LEU A 23 -13.02 10.23 -5.43
CA LEU A 23 -12.88 8.87 -5.93
C LEU A 23 -11.63 8.72 -6.81
N LYS A 24 -11.39 9.64 -7.76
CA LYS A 24 -10.19 9.61 -8.61
C LYS A 24 -8.91 9.64 -7.79
N LEU A 25 -8.88 10.48 -6.74
CA LEU A 25 -7.72 10.57 -5.88
C LEU A 25 -7.53 9.29 -5.05
N ALA A 26 -8.59 8.73 -4.48
CA ALA A 26 -8.54 7.47 -3.74
C ALA A 26 -8.02 6.31 -4.62
N VAL A 27 -8.52 6.19 -5.85
CA VAL A 27 -8.06 5.17 -6.82
C VAL A 27 -6.58 5.34 -7.16
N ARG A 28 -6.14 6.59 -7.40
CA ARG A 28 -4.72 6.87 -7.69
C ARG A 28 -3.82 6.51 -6.51
N VAL A 29 -4.23 6.87 -5.29
CA VAL A 29 -3.45 6.54 -4.09
C VAL A 29 -3.41 5.02 -3.87
N MET A 30 -4.51 4.31 -4.12
CA MET A 30 -4.54 2.85 -4.05
C MET A 30 -3.55 2.21 -5.03
N ASP A 31 -3.51 2.70 -6.28
CA ASP A 31 -2.57 2.21 -7.30
C ASP A 31 -1.11 2.51 -6.91
N GLN A 32 -0.83 3.73 -6.46
CA GLN A 32 0.50 4.12 -6.00
C GLN A 32 0.94 3.29 -4.78
N ALA A 33 0.06 3.09 -3.80
CA ALA A 33 0.33 2.29 -2.61
C ALA A 33 0.63 0.83 -2.99
N ARG A 34 -0.12 0.26 -3.94
CA ARG A 34 0.13 -1.08 -4.48
C ARG A 34 1.50 -1.16 -5.15
N HIS A 35 1.83 -0.21 -6.01
CA HIS A 35 3.13 -0.17 -6.68
C HIS A 35 4.27 -0.08 -5.66
N CYS A 36 4.16 0.83 -4.68
CA CYS A 36 5.15 0.96 -3.61
C CYS A 36 5.28 -0.33 -2.78
N ALA A 37 4.17 -1.00 -2.44
CA ALA A 37 4.21 -2.24 -1.68
C ALA A 37 5.01 -3.34 -2.41
N VAL A 38 4.86 -3.45 -3.74
CA VAL A 38 5.64 -4.39 -4.55
C VAL A 38 7.13 -4.07 -4.52
N LEU A 39 7.50 -2.79 -4.67
CA LEU A 39 8.90 -2.35 -4.62
C LEU A 39 9.53 -2.63 -3.25
N TRP A 40 8.83 -2.33 -2.16
CA TRP A 40 9.30 -2.62 -0.81
C TRP A 40 9.44 -4.12 -0.56
N PHE A 41 8.48 -4.92 -1.02
CA PHE A 41 8.56 -6.37 -0.91
C PHE A 41 9.77 -6.93 -1.67
N ALA A 42 10.02 -6.43 -2.89
CA ALA A 42 11.19 -6.80 -3.67
C ALA A 42 12.50 -6.42 -2.97
N ASP A 43 12.59 -5.23 -2.38
CA ASP A 43 13.77 -4.79 -1.62
C ASP A 43 14.01 -5.66 -0.38
N ILE A 44 12.96 -5.94 0.40
CA ILE A 44 13.02 -6.82 1.58
C ILE A 44 13.51 -8.22 1.20
N MET A 45 13.00 -8.77 0.09
CA MET A 45 13.41 -10.08 -0.40
C MET A 45 14.86 -10.07 -0.89
N ALA A 46 15.25 -9.08 -1.71
CA ALA A 46 16.59 -9.00 -2.30
C ALA A 46 17.68 -8.80 -1.24
N ARG A 47 17.38 -8.03 -0.19
CA ARG A 47 18.32 -7.74 0.92
C ARG A 47 18.24 -8.76 2.05
N GLY A 48 17.31 -9.70 2.00
CA GLY A 48 17.14 -10.71 3.05
C GLY A 48 16.61 -10.16 4.38
N LEU A 49 15.99 -8.97 4.39
CA LEU A 49 15.55 -8.28 5.62
C LEU A 49 14.49 -9.08 6.40
N TYR A 50 13.77 -9.98 5.71
CA TYR A 50 12.84 -10.90 6.37
C TYR A 50 13.54 -11.79 7.42
N ARG A 51 14.83 -12.06 7.30
CA ARG A 51 15.61 -12.82 8.28
C ARG A 51 15.89 -12.01 9.54
N ASP A 52 16.19 -10.73 9.39
CA ASP A 52 16.40 -9.80 10.50
C ASP A 52 15.10 -9.58 11.29
N LEU A 53 13.96 -9.68 10.60
CA LEU A 53 12.63 -9.70 11.20
C LEU A 53 12.25 -11.05 11.85
N GLY A 54 13.14 -12.05 11.81
CA GLY A 54 12.94 -13.34 12.47
C GLY A 54 12.22 -14.41 11.63
N PHE A 55 12.01 -14.19 10.33
CA PHE A 55 11.34 -15.15 9.46
C PHE A 55 12.34 -16.09 8.77
N ALA A 56 12.05 -17.39 8.79
CA ALA A 56 12.89 -18.41 8.18
C ALA A 56 12.88 -18.39 6.63
N SER A 57 11.84 -17.81 6.01
CA SER A 57 11.75 -17.64 4.56
C SER A 57 10.84 -16.46 4.19
N ILE A 58 10.99 -15.96 2.96
CA ILE A 58 10.15 -14.87 2.44
C ILE A 58 8.67 -15.28 2.33
N GLN A 59 8.38 -16.56 2.10
CA GLN A 59 7.02 -17.09 2.04
C GLN A 59 6.32 -17.01 3.40
N ILE A 60 7.03 -17.35 4.50
CA ILE A 60 6.48 -17.25 5.85
C ILE A 60 6.23 -15.79 6.21
N TYR A 61 7.16 -14.88 5.87
CA TYR A 61 6.97 -13.44 6.05
C TYR A 61 5.73 -12.93 5.31
N ALA A 62 5.59 -13.29 4.02
CA ALA A 62 4.45 -12.87 3.20
C ALA A 62 3.10 -13.36 3.75
N GLN A 63 3.03 -14.62 4.19
CA GLN A 63 1.80 -15.18 4.76
C GLN A 63 1.45 -14.60 6.14
N LYS A 64 2.44 -14.48 7.04
CA LYS A 64 2.19 -14.07 8.43
C LYS A 64 1.97 -12.57 8.59
N GLU A 65 2.78 -11.74 7.92
CA GLU A 65 2.77 -10.29 8.13
C GLU A 65 1.92 -9.55 7.09
N LEU A 66 1.90 -10.03 5.85
CA LEU A 66 1.25 -9.34 4.74
C LEU A 66 -0.09 -9.96 4.35
N GLY A 67 -0.44 -11.13 4.91
CA GLY A 67 -1.66 -11.86 4.58
C GLY A 67 -1.72 -12.31 3.11
N PHE A 68 -0.57 -12.41 2.44
CA PHE A 68 -0.50 -12.94 1.08
C PHE A 68 -0.63 -14.47 1.15
N SER A 69 -1.77 -15.00 0.67
CA SER A 69 -2.03 -16.43 0.54
C SER A 69 -1.70 -16.95 -0.85
#